data_AF-A0A535BHP6-F1
#
_entry.id   AF-A0A535BHP6-F1
#
_cell.length_a   1.000
_cell.length_b   1.000
_cell.length_c   1.000
_cell.angle_alpha   90.00
_cell.angle_beta   90.00
_cell.angle_gamma   90.00
#
_symmetry.space_group_name_H-M   'P 1'
#
loop_
_entity.id
_entity.type
_entity.pdbx_description
1 polymer ?
#
loop_
_entity_poly.entity_id
_entity_poly.type
_entity_poly.pdbx_seq_one_letter_code
_entity_poly.pdbx_strand_id
1 'polypeptide(L)'
;MLTPNVKTDVIDADAHVVENERVWDYLEAGEEKYRPKLVAEPDNPERQHWVLDGEDLGPKFPSPNEKQSEEHVKRFGREVGTPVQAREVSDVSQRLRHMDALGIDVQVLYNSLWLRPLTCRPEVEIALC
;
A
#
# COMPACT_ATOMS: atom_id res chain seq x y z
N MET A 1 24.97 -20.38 -1.08
CA MET A 1 25.98 -19.29 -1.06
C MET A 1 25.22 -17.99 -0.89
N LEU A 2 25.75 -17.01 -0.17
CA LEU A 2 25.21 -15.65 -0.23
C LEU A 2 25.62 -15.06 -1.58
N THR A 3 24.66 -14.63 -2.39
CA THR A 3 24.94 -13.75 -3.52
C THR A 3 25.53 -12.44 -2.98
N PRO A 4 26.62 -11.91 -3.55
CA PRO A 4 27.09 -10.58 -3.17
C PRO A 4 26.00 -9.57 -3.52
N ASN A 5 25.70 -8.63 -2.63
CA ASN A 5 24.71 -7.60 -2.92
C ASN A 5 25.26 -6.73 -4.06
N VAL A 6 24.71 -6.88 -5.25
CA VAL A 6 25.11 -6.09 -6.42
C VAL A 6 24.59 -4.69 -6.20
N LYS A 7 25.44 -3.79 -5.70
CA LYS A 7 25.07 -2.40 -5.58
C LYS A 7 24.84 -1.84 -6.99
N THR A 8 23.60 -1.52 -7.30
CA THR A 8 23.21 -0.90 -8.57
C THR A 8 23.20 0.62 -8.42
N ASP A 9 23.21 1.34 -9.54
CA ASP A 9 22.96 2.79 -9.57
C ASP A 9 21.49 3.09 -9.93
N VAL A 10 20.57 2.14 -9.64
CA VAL A 10 19.15 2.23 -10.01
C VAL A 10 18.38 2.97 -8.93
N ILE A 11 17.90 4.16 -9.30
CA ILE A 11 16.93 4.95 -8.53
C ILE A 11 15.55 4.72 -9.15
N ASP A 12 14.66 4.11 -8.41
CA ASP A 12 13.23 4.01 -8.74
C ASP A 12 12.53 5.25 -8.15
N ALA A 13 12.20 6.17 -9.04
CA ALA A 13 11.67 7.49 -8.68
C ALA A 13 10.14 7.54 -8.54
N ASP A 14 9.44 6.42 -8.75
CA ASP A 14 7.97 6.36 -8.76
C ASP A 14 7.47 5.03 -8.16
N ALA A 15 7.66 4.88 -6.85
CA ALA A 15 7.17 3.74 -6.09
C ALA A 15 6.17 4.17 -5.01
N HIS A 16 5.26 3.28 -4.64
CA HIS A 16 4.21 3.57 -3.64
C HIS A 16 4.29 2.68 -2.40
N VAL A 17 3.69 3.18 -1.32
CA VAL A 17 3.18 2.40 -0.18
C VAL A 17 1.66 2.23 -0.35
N VAL A 18 1.14 1.02 -0.06
CA VAL A 18 -0.31 0.76 0.03
C VAL A 18 -0.72 0.87 1.50
N GLU A 19 -1.61 1.80 1.80
CA GLU A 19 -1.96 2.08 3.19
C GLU A 19 -2.87 1.02 3.81
N ASN A 20 -2.66 0.75 5.09
CA ASN A 20 -3.45 -0.17 5.90
C ASN A 20 -3.99 0.52 7.15
N GLU A 21 -4.81 -0.20 7.91
CA GLU A 21 -5.59 0.30 9.04
C GLU A 21 -4.76 0.95 10.16
N ARG A 22 -3.43 0.77 10.16
CA ARG A 22 -2.50 1.32 11.16
C ARG A 22 -2.05 2.76 10.91
N VAL A 23 -2.21 3.32 9.70
CA VAL A 23 -1.90 4.76 9.50
C VAL A 23 -2.79 5.65 10.36
N TRP A 24 -3.99 5.17 10.69
CA TRP A 24 -4.96 5.84 11.56
C TRP A 24 -4.72 5.63 13.07
N ASP A 25 -3.64 4.94 13.46
CA ASP A 25 -3.20 4.83 14.86
C ASP A 25 -2.36 6.05 15.30
N TYR A 26 -2.10 6.99 14.38
CA TYR A 26 -1.34 8.23 14.61
C TYR A 26 -2.22 9.50 14.69
N LEU A 27 -3.55 9.37 14.62
CA LEU A 27 -4.52 10.47 14.83
C LEU A 27 -4.39 11.05 16.25
N GLU A 28 -4.65 12.35 16.44
CA GLU A 28 -4.63 12.93 17.79
C GLU A 28 -5.84 12.50 18.63
N ALA A 29 -5.72 12.67 19.95
CA ALA A 29 -6.77 12.29 20.90
C ALA A 29 -8.02 13.16 20.71
N GLY A 30 -9.14 12.53 20.36
CA GLY A 30 -10.38 13.20 19.95
C GLY A 30 -10.57 13.29 18.43
N GLU A 31 -9.61 12.87 17.60
CA GLU A 31 -9.73 12.80 16.14
C GLU A 31 -10.16 11.43 15.62
N GLU A 32 -10.36 10.43 16.50
CA GLU A 32 -10.68 9.05 16.13
C GLU A 32 -12.02 8.92 15.37
N LYS A 33 -12.88 9.93 15.52
CA LYS A 33 -14.11 10.17 14.72
C LYS A 33 -13.85 10.32 13.22
N TYR A 34 -12.66 10.77 12.82
CA TYR A 34 -12.26 11.03 11.43
C TYR A 34 -11.57 9.83 10.76
N ARG A 35 -11.34 8.74 11.50
CA ARG A 35 -10.68 7.51 11.02
C ARG A 35 -11.44 6.86 9.85
N PRO A 36 -10.87 6.81 8.63
CA PRO A 36 -11.40 6.02 7.52
C PRO A 36 -11.45 4.53 7.89
N LYS A 37 -12.43 3.82 7.34
CA LYS A 37 -12.73 2.41 7.67
C LYS A 37 -12.69 1.56 6.42
N LEU A 38 -12.26 0.30 6.56
CA LEU A 38 -12.45 -0.68 5.50
C LEU A 38 -13.84 -1.30 5.63
N VAL A 39 -14.54 -1.34 4.51
CA VAL A 39 -15.82 -2.04 4.34
C VAL A 39 -15.61 -3.11 3.27
N ALA A 40 -16.03 -4.34 3.56
CA ALA A 40 -15.96 -5.44 2.60
C ALA A 40 -17.18 -5.46 1.67
N GLU A 41 -17.01 -5.91 0.41
CA GLU A 41 -18.15 -6.17 -0.47
C GLU A 41 -19.03 -7.29 0.13
N PRO A 42 -20.37 -7.13 0.24
CA PRO A 42 -21.25 -8.14 0.86
C PRO A 42 -21.15 -9.53 0.22
N ASP A 43 -20.95 -9.58 -1.10
CA ASP A 43 -20.81 -10.81 -1.87
C ASP A 43 -19.35 -11.31 -1.98
N ASN A 44 -18.37 -10.52 -1.53
CA ASN A 44 -16.95 -10.88 -1.61
C ASN A 44 -16.09 -10.26 -0.48
N PRO A 45 -15.90 -10.98 0.64
CA PRO A 45 -15.06 -10.52 1.76
C PRO A 45 -13.59 -10.25 1.45
N GLU A 46 -13.02 -10.77 0.34
CA GLU A 46 -11.64 -10.46 -0.09
C GLU A 46 -11.51 -9.07 -0.73
N ARG A 47 -12.64 -8.44 -1.09
CA ARG A 47 -12.67 -7.09 -1.66
C ARG A 47 -13.09 -6.09 -0.61
N GLN A 48 -12.22 -5.12 -0.38
CA GLN A 48 -12.43 -4.06 0.61
C GLN A 48 -12.29 -2.68 -0.05
N HIS A 49 -13.11 -1.74 0.35
CA HIS A 49 -13.02 -0.33 -0.02
C HIS A 49 -12.90 0.54 1.23
N TRP A 50 -12.25 1.69 1.08
CA TRP A 50 -12.10 2.69 2.12
C TRP A 50 -13.35 3.57 2.17
N VAL A 51 -13.88 3.82 3.36
CA VAL A 51 -15.06 4.67 3.59
C VAL A 51 -14.77 5.73 4.65
N LEU A 52 -15.12 6.98 4.37
CA LEU A 52 -14.99 8.12 5.28
C LEU A 52 -16.28 8.96 5.21
N ASP A 53 -16.85 9.31 6.37
CA ASP A 53 -18.14 10.02 6.50
C ASP A 53 -19.37 9.37 5.78
N GLY A 54 -19.20 8.21 5.16
CA GLY A 54 -20.21 7.51 4.34
C GLY A 54 -19.91 7.53 2.84
N GLU A 55 -18.91 8.31 2.40
CA GLU A 55 -18.43 8.34 1.02
C GLU A 55 -17.43 7.20 0.73
N ASP A 56 -17.53 6.60 -0.45
CA ASP A 56 -16.58 5.60 -0.95
C ASP A 56 -15.31 6.28 -1.47
N LEU A 57 -14.18 6.01 -0.84
CA LEU A 57 -12.87 6.52 -1.22
C LEU A 57 -12.17 5.66 -2.29
N GLY A 58 -12.76 4.51 -2.64
CA GLY A 58 -12.24 3.53 -3.57
C GLY A 58 -11.66 2.29 -2.90
N PRO A 59 -11.25 1.28 -3.69
CA PRO A 59 -10.75 0.00 -3.17
C PRO A 59 -9.47 0.20 -2.34
N LYS A 60 -9.34 -0.55 -1.23
CA LYS A 60 -7.99 -0.87 -0.72
C LYS A 60 -7.33 -1.69 -1.81
N PHE A 61 -6.21 -1.20 -2.36
CA PHE A 61 -5.51 -1.88 -3.46
C PHE A 61 -5.25 -3.35 -3.05
N PRO A 62 -5.92 -4.32 -3.70
CA PRO A 62 -5.89 -5.69 -3.23
C PRO A 62 -4.47 -6.20 -3.40
N SER A 63 -3.89 -6.73 -2.32
CA SER A 63 -2.69 -7.55 -2.43
C SER A 63 -3.05 -8.78 -3.25
N PRO A 64 -2.53 -8.97 -4.49
CA PRO A 64 -2.85 -10.16 -5.24
C PRO A 64 -2.43 -11.38 -4.43
N ASN A 65 -3.40 -12.28 -4.20
CA ASN A 65 -3.17 -13.54 -3.52
C ASN A 65 -2.28 -14.45 -4.40
N GLU A 66 -1.90 -15.63 -3.88
CA GLU A 66 -0.97 -16.52 -4.60
C GLU A 66 -1.48 -16.89 -6.00
N LYS A 67 -2.79 -17.14 -6.15
CA LYS A 67 -3.42 -17.43 -7.45
C LYS A 67 -3.40 -16.23 -8.39
N GLN A 68 -3.72 -15.03 -7.92
CA GLN A 68 -3.69 -13.81 -8.72
C GLN A 68 -2.24 -13.46 -9.14
N SER A 69 -1.27 -13.76 -8.28
CA SER A 69 0.16 -13.65 -8.57
C SER A 69 0.60 -14.66 -9.63
N GLU A 70 0.19 -15.92 -9.51
CA GLU A 70 0.39 -16.96 -10.54
C GLU A 70 -0.23 -16.58 -11.90
N GLU A 71 -1.46 -16.05 -11.91
CA GLU A 71 -2.15 -15.62 -13.12
C GLU A 71 -1.45 -14.42 -13.78
N HIS A 72 -0.94 -13.48 -12.98
CA HIS A 72 -0.07 -12.40 -13.48
C HIS A 72 1.26 -12.92 -14.04
N VAL A 73 1.91 -13.90 -13.41
CA VAL A 73 3.11 -14.57 -13.96
C VAL A 73 2.79 -15.22 -15.31
N LYS A 74 1.70 -16.01 -15.37
CA LYS A 74 1.27 -16.70 -16.60
C LYS A 74 0.89 -15.72 -17.73
N ARG A 75 0.37 -14.54 -17.39
CA ARG A 75 -0.11 -13.53 -18.36
C ARG A 75 0.96 -12.53 -18.82
N PHE A 76 1.93 -12.20 -17.96
CA PHE A 76 2.89 -11.11 -18.20
C PHE A 76 4.37 -11.53 -18.07
N GLY A 77 4.66 -12.80 -17.77
CA GLY A 77 6.03 -13.34 -17.74
C GLY A 77 6.91 -12.81 -16.60
N ARG A 78 6.31 -12.17 -15.58
CA ARG A 78 7.01 -11.55 -14.44
C ARG A 78 6.28 -11.84 -13.13
N GLU A 79 7.02 -12.01 -12.04
CA GLU A 79 6.45 -12.09 -10.70
C GLU A 79 5.88 -10.73 -10.29
N VAL A 80 4.55 -10.63 -10.18
CA VAL A 80 3.86 -9.45 -9.64
C VAL A 80 3.55 -9.68 -8.15
N GLY A 81 4.57 -10.13 -7.42
CA GLY A 81 4.46 -10.83 -6.14
C GLY A 81 5.08 -10.10 -4.94
N THR A 82 5.22 -8.77 -4.97
CA THR A 82 5.73 -7.98 -3.83
C THR A 82 5.06 -8.38 -2.52
N PRO A 83 5.80 -8.82 -1.48
CA PRO A 83 5.19 -9.27 -0.23
C PRO A 83 4.25 -8.22 0.38
N VAL A 84 3.15 -8.62 1.01
CA VAL A 84 2.17 -7.68 1.62
C VAL A 84 2.87 -6.69 2.54
N GLN A 85 3.81 -7.18 3.35
CA GLN A 85 4.60 -6.41 4.31
C GLN A 85 5.58 -5.43 3.64
N ALA A 86 5.94 -5.67 2.37
CA ALA A 86 6.73 -4.77 1.54
C ALA A 86 5.85 -3.76 0.77
N ARG A 87 4.63 -4.13 0.36
CA ARG A 87 3.64 -3.20 -0.24
C ARG A 87 3.17 -2.17 0.79
N GLU A 88 2.77 -2.64 1.96
CA GLU A 88 2.27 -1.81 3.06
C GLU A 88 3.39 -1.23 3.95
N VAL A 89 4.66 -1.57 3.65
CA VAL A 89 5.87 -1.18 4.40
C VAL A 89 5.78 -1.52 5.92
N SER A 90 4.92 -2.48 6.28
CA SER A 90 4.72 -2.97 7.65
C SER A 90 5.87 -3.85 8.15
N ASP A 91 6.76 -4.33 7.27
CA ASP A 91 8.16 -4.66 7.59
C ASP A 91 9.09 -4.01 6.56
N VAL A 92 9.78 -2.93 6.97
CA VAL A 92 10.82 -2.24 6.17
C VAL A 92 11.89 -3.21 5.67
N SER A 93 12.20 -4.25 6.45
CA SER A 93 13.17 -5.28 6.07
C SER A 93 12.69 -6.15 4.91
N GLN A 94 11.37 -6.40 4.79
CA GLN A 94 10.81 -7.06 3.61
C GLN A 94 10.84 -6.13 2.38
N ARG A 95 10.63 -4.82 2.57
CA ARG A 95 10.75 -3.85 1.47
C ARG A 95 12.18 -3.75 0.95
N LEU A 96 13.17 -3.67 1.84
CA LEU A 96 14.59 -3.68 1.46
C LEU A 96 14.99 -4.98 0.74
N ARG A 97 14.63 -6.16 1.28
CA ARG A 97 14.89 -7.45 0.59
C ARG A 97 14.23 -7.55 -0.79
N HIS A 98 13.07 -6.92 -0.98
CA HIS A 98 12.41 -6.83 -2.27
C HIS A 98 13.11 -5.84 -3.23
N MET A 99 13.67 -4.73 -2.71
CA MET A 99 14.53 -3.83 -3.49
C MET A 99 15.84 -4.50 -3.91
N ASP A 100 16.51 -5.23 -3.00
CA ASP A 100 17.70 -6.05 -3.30
C ASP A 100 17.40 -7.05 -4.44
N ALA A 101 16.25 -7.76 -4.36
CA ALA A 101 15.84 -8.75 -5.34
C ALA A 101 15.47 -8.15 -6.72
N LEU A 102 15.02 -6.89 -6.76
CA LEU A 102 14.77 -6.14 -8.00
C LEU A 102 16.02 -5.41 -8.52
N GLY A 103 17.11 -5.33 -7.74
CA GLY A 103 18.31 -4.57 -8.08
C GLY A 103 18.11 -3.06 -8.02
N ILE A 104 17.41 -2.56 -7.00
CA ILE A 104 17.11 -1.13 -6.80
C ILE A 104 17.83 -0.61 -5.55
N ASP A 105 18.67 0.42 -5.67
CA ASP A 105 19.44 1.02 -4.55
C ASP A 105 18.61 2.06 -3.77
N VAL A 106 17.76 2.80 -4.47
CA VAL A 106 16.92 3.87 -3.88
C VAL A 106 15.50 3.79 -4.43
N GLN A 107 14.50 3.92 -3.55
CA GLN A 107 13.10 4.16 -3.91
C GLN A 107 12.61 5.48 -3.33
N VAL A 108 11.96 6.29 -4.16
CA VAL A 108 11.07 7.37 -3.70
C VAL A 108 9.71 6.75 -3.42
N LEU A 109 9.18 6.93 -2.21
CA LEU A 109 7.90 6.37 -1.78
C LEU A 109 6.81 7.45 -1.70
N TYR A 110 5.78 7.30 -2.52
CA TYR A 110 4.55 8.08 -2.48
C TYR A 110 3.43 7.32 -1.78
N ASN A 111 2.48 8.06 -1.20
CA ASN A 111 1.16 7.55 -0.80
C ASN A 111 0.39 6.92 -1.98
N SER A 112 -0.55 6.03 -1.72
CA SER A 112 -1.55 5.56 -2.70
C SER A 112 -2.93 6.18 -2.46
N LEU A 113 -3.33 6.34 -1.20
CA LEU A 113 -4.68 6.78 -0.84
C LEU A 113 -4.90 8.29 -1.12
N TRP A 114 -3.93 9.14 -0.77
CA TRP A 114 -3.93 10.60 -1.04
C TRP A 114 -3.56 10.97 -2.49
N LEU A 115 -3.65 10.04 -3.46
CA LEU A 115 -3.55 10.39 -4.89
C LEU A 115 -4.79 11.16 -5.41
N ARG A 116 -5.81 11.27 -4.56
CA ARG A 116 -6.95 12.18 -4.66
C ARG A 116 -7.24 12.76 -3.25
N PRO A 117 -7.94 13.90 -3.11
CA PRO A 117 -8.46 14.35 -1.81
C PRO A 117 -9.33 13.27 -1.14
N LEU A 118 -9.23 13.16 0.18
CA LEU A 118 -10.02 12.17 0.94
C LEU A 118 -11.39 12.71 1.34
N THR A 119 -11.50 14.03 1.51
CA THR A 119 -12.72 14.71 1.93
C THR A 119 -12.76 16.15 1.40
N CYS A 120 -13.91 16.81 1.51
CA CYS A 120 -14.06 18.25 1.28
C CYS A 120 -14.16 19.06 2.58
N ARG A 121 -14.11 18.40 3.74
CA ARG A 121 -14.24 19.00 5.07
C ARG A 121 -12.86 19.40 5.63
N PRO A 122 -12.55 20.70 5.80
CA PRO A 122 -11.21 21.12 6.22
C PRO A 122 -10.76 20.53 7.55
N GLU A 123 -11.67 20.38 8.51
CA GLU A 123 -11.38 19.80 9.84
C GLU A 123 -11.15 18.28 9.82
N VAL A 124 -11.46 17.62 8.70
CA VAL A 124 -11.19 16.19 8.48
C VAL A 124 -9.90 16.03 7.67
N GLU A 125 -9.68 16.83 6.63
CA GLU A 125 -8.44 16.82 5.85
C GLU A 125 -7.22 17.18 6.73
N ILE A 126 -7.35 18.12 7.68
CA ILE A 126 -6.30 18.47 8.65
C ILE A 126 -5.94 17.30 9.57
N ALA A 127 -6.93 16.51 10.01
CA ALA A 127 -6.68 15.33 10.86
C ALA A 127 -6.05 14.16 10.10
N LEU A 128 -5.96 14.25 8.77
CA LEU A 128 -5.47 13.19 7.88
C LEU A 128 -4.17 13.57 7.15
N CYS A 129 -3.49 14.67 7.51
CA CYS A 129 -2.31 15.20 6.80
C CYS A 129 -1.15 15.58 7.74
#